data_AF-A0A2R5L177-F1
#
_entry.id   AF-A0A2R5L177-F1
#
_cell.length_a   1.000
_cell.length_b   1.000
_cell.length_c   1.000
_cell.angle_alpha   90.00
_cell.angle_beta   90.00
_cell.angle_gamma   90.00
#
_symmetry.space_group_name_H-M   'P 1'
#
loop_
_entity.id
_entity.type
_entity.pdbx_description
1 polymer ?
#
loop_
_entity_poly.entity_id
_entity_poly.type
_entity_poly.pdbx_seq_one_letter_code
_entity_poly.pdbx_strand_id
1 'polypeptide(L)'
;PRSEDKITGTLESTMIARNSVTVEAKLSGKVLKVNPKVIVAASYAPHTVGFDILFEKNPSSRPSLVISGKYDRSSGRNAALAFTMKTEEGPVVEISGSVIPEHHPECNGLKISAVARSSIIGSYDISSELCAPAFMRMSMKKHGSDKTYMTRVGLQAIKNIELSVSKKDERSQEERHVSMMRMKL
;
A
#
# COMPACT_ATOMS: atom_id res chain seq x y z
N PRO A 1 -23.24 -20.57 -25.32
CA PRO A 1 -22.91 -19.12 -25.32
C PRO A 1 -22.50 -18.65 -26.72
N ARG A 2 -23.03 -17.51 -27.22
CA ARG A 2 -22.61 -16.95 -28.53
C ARG A 2 -21.24 -16.26 -28.36
N SER A 3 -20.42 -16.21 -29.41
CA SER A 3 -19.08 -15.58 -29.34
C SER A 3 -19.16 -14.08 -29.01
N GLU A 4 -20.26 -13.44 -29.39
CA GLU A 4 -20.55 -12.03 -29.17
C GLU A 4 -20.77 -11.66 -27.70
N ASP A 5 -21.12 -12.65 -26.86
CA ASP A 5 -21.34 -12.47 -25.42
C ASP A 5 -20.05 -12.61 -24.60
N LYS A 6 -18.92 -12.90 -25.28
CA LYS A 6 -17.63 -13.08 -24.61
C LYS A 6 -16.97 -11.74 -24.36
N ILE A 7 -16.28 -11.65 -23.22
CA ILE A 7 -15.32 -10.59 -22.97
C ILE A 7 -14.02 -10.99 -23.68
N THR A 8 -13.56 -10.14 -24.58
CA THR A 8 -12.25 -10.25 -25.23
C THR A 8 -11.27 -9.29 -24.57
N GLY A 9 -10.00 -9.68 -24.52
CA GLY A 9 -8.94 -8.87 -23.93
C GLY A 9 -7.71 -8.88 -24.81
N THR A 10 -6.99 -7.77 -24.82
CA THR A 10 -5.66 -7.64 -25.40
C THR A 10 -4.69 -7.21 -24.30
N LEU A 11 -3.49 -7.77 -24.32
CA LEU A 11 -2.40 -7.44 -23.42
C LEU A 11 -1.17 -7.16 -24.27
N GLU A 12 -0.63 -5.97 -24.16
CA GLU A 12 0.54 -5.50 -24.89
C GLU A 12 1.61 -5.09 -23.87
N SER A 13 2.86 -5.51 -24.09
CA SER A 13 3.99 -5.13 -23.24
C SER A 13 5.06 -4.50 -24.11
N THR A 14 5.50 -3.31 -23.74
CA THR A 14 6.51 -2.54 -24.46
C THR A 14 7.63 -2.16 -23.52
N MET A 15 8.86 -2.53 -23.87
CA MET A 15 10.05 -2.05 -23.18
C MET A 15 10.37 -0.63 -23.68
N ILE A 16 10.24 0.37 -22.81
CA ILE A 16 10.52 1.77 -23.16
C ILE A 16 12.03 2.05 -23.06
N ALA A 17 12.69 1.41 -22.09
CA ALA A 17 14.14 1.45 -21.90
C ALA A 17 14.58 0.14 -21.20
N ARG A 18 15.88 -0.12 -21.08
CA ARG A 18 16.40 -1.33 -20.40
C ARG A 18 15.85 -1.55 -18.99
N ASN A 19 15.46 -0.47 -18.32
CA ASN A 19 14.99 -0.44 -16.95
C ASN A 19 13.56 0.07 -16.80
N SER A 20 12.79 0.13 -17.90
CA SER A 20 11.43 0.65 -17.92
C SER A 20 10.52 -0.15 -18.85
N VAL A 21 9.36 -0.53 -18.35
CA VAL A 21 8.35 -1.31 -19.08
C VAL A 21 6.98 -0.66 -18.94
N THR A 22 6.22 -0.68 -20.02
CA THR A 22 4.80 -0.33 -20.03
C THR A 22 4.00 -1.53 -20.46
N VAL A 23 2.98 -1.89 -19.68
CA VAL A 23 2.02 -2.95 -19.99
C VAL A 23 0.64 -2.32 -20.15
N GLU A 24 0.02 -2.53 -21.30
CA GLU A 24 -1.35 -2.11 -21.58
C GLU A 24 -2.28 -3.31 -21.66
N ALA A 25 -3.38 -3.27 -20.93
CA ALA A 25 -4.46 -4.24 -21.03
C ALA A 25 -5.75 -3.54 -21.46
N LYS A 26 -6.41 -4.03 -22.50
CA LYS A 26 -7.70 -3.49 -22.97
C LYS A 26 -8.72 -4.61 -22.99
N LEU A 27 -9.91 -4.38 -22.44
CA LEU A 27 -11.02 -5.34 -22.51
C LEU A 27 -12.17 -4.76 -23.34
N SER A 28 -12.87 -5.62 -24.05
CA SER A 28 -14.07 -5.28 -24.81
C SER A 28 -15.08 -6.43 -24.79
N GLY A 29 -16.36 -6.12 -24.93
CA GLY A 29 -17.42 -7.13 -25.07
C GLY A 29 -18.79 -6.51 -24.89
N LYS A 30 -19.82 -7.07 -25.54
CA LYS A 30 -21.20 -6.54 -25.47
C LYS A 30 -21.75 -6.46 -24.04
N VAL A 31 -21.32 -7.37 -23.16
CA VAL A 31 -21.78 -7.42 -21.76
C VAL A 31 -21.21 -6.28 -20.92
N LEU A 32 -20.08 -5.70 -21.36
CA LEU A 32 -19.43 -4.60 -20.67
C LEU A 32 -20.07 -3.28 -21.12
N LYS A 33 -20.51 -2.47 -20.16
CA LYS A 33 -21.04 -1.12 -20.43
C LYS A 33 -19.96 -0.12 -20.88
N VAL A 34 -18.69 -0.48 -20.68
CA VAL A 34 -17.49 0.32 -20.98
C VAL A 34 -16.39 -0.61 -21.49
N ASN A 35 -15.40 -0.08 -22.20
CA ASN A 35 -14.26 -0.84 -22.73
C ASN A 35 -12.99 -0.48 -21.93
N PRO A 36 -12.75 -1.08 -20.76
CA PRO A 36 -11.73 -0.59 -19.85
C PRO A 36 -10.33 -0.79 -20.42
N LYS A 37 -9.47 0.20 -20.18
CA LYS A 37 -8.04 0.16 -20.48
C LYS A 37 -7.26 0.37 -19.18
N VAL A 38 -6.30 -0.51 -18.91
CA VAL A 38 -5.31 -0.38 -17.83
C VAL A 38 -3.95 -0.17 -18.46
N ILE A 39 -3.19 0.80 -17.97
CA ILE A 39 -1.79 1.02 -18.34
C ILE A 39 -0.97 0.95 -17.07
N VAL A 40 0.03 0.08 -17.04
CA VAL A 40 1.00 -0.04 -15.96
C VAL A 40 2.36 0.33 -16.51
N ALA A 41 2.92 1.45 -16.07
CA ALA A 41 4.31 1.81 -16.31
C ALA A 41 5.12 1.53 -15.06
N ALA A 42 6.26 0.86 -15.20
CA ALA A 42 7.17 0.60 -14.08
C ALA A 42 8.60 0.85 -14.52
N SER A 43 9.38 1.48 -13.64
CA SER A 43 10.79 1.74 -13.86
C SER A 43 11.61 1.46 -12.60
N TYR A 44 12.86 1.08 -12.80
CA TYR A 44 13.79 0.85 -11.72
C TYR A 44 15.17 1.46 -12.02
N ALA A 45 15.88 1.82 -10.97
CA ALA A 45 17.28 2.26 -10.96
C ALA A 45 17.96 1.61 -9.75
N PRO A 46 19.29 1.64 -9.61
CA PRO A 46 20.01 0.94 -8.54
C PRO A 46 19.44 1.15 -7.12
N HIS A 47 18.83 2.31 -6.86
CA HIS A 47 18.28 2.68 -5.55
C HIS A 47 16.83 3.16 -5.61
N THR A 48 16.19 3.14 -6.76
CA THR A 48 14.87 3.74 -6.93
C THR A 48 13.97 2.81 -7.70
N VAL A 49 12.73 2.65 -7.26
CA VAL A 49 11.68 1.94 -8.01
C VAL A 49 10.48 2.86 -8.08
N GLY A 50 9.88 2.99 -9.26
CA GLY A 50 8.71 3.79 -9.48
C GLY A 50 7.70 3.07 -10.36
N PHE A 51 6.42 3.34 -10.14
CA PHE A 51 5.35 2.85 -11.00
C PHE A 51 4.21 3.86 -11.11
N ASP A 52 3.50 3.77 -12.22
CA ASP A 52 2.26 4.46 -12.50
C ASP A 52 1.24 3.45 -13.06
N ILE A 53 0.02 3.51 -12.55
CA ILE A 53 -1.12 2.73 -13.02
C ILE A 53 -2.21 3.72 -13.40
N LEU A 54 -2.65 3.64 -14.65
CA LEU A 54 -3.75 4.42 -15.19
C LEU A 54 -4.88 3.46 -15.54
N PHE A 55 -6.09 3.80 -15.12
CA PHE A 55 -7.29 3.10 -15.53
C PHE A 55 -8.24 4.07 -16.23
N GLU A 56 -8.59 3.75 -17.46
CA GLU A 56 -9.55 4.48 -18.28
C GLU A 56 -10.80 3.60 -18.43
N LYS A 57 -11.99 4.18 -18.20
CA LYS A 57 -13.26 3.46 -18.40
C LYS A 57 -13.44 3.07 -19.87
N ASN A 58 -13.07 3.94 -20.80
CA ASN A 58 -13.06 3.70 -22.24
C ASN A 58 -11.72 4.14 -22.85
N PRO A 59 -11.24 3.54 -23.95
CA PRO A 59 -10.00 3.95 -24.59
C PRO A 59 -10.15 5.40 -25.06
N SER A 60 -9.20 6.26 -24.72
CA SER A 60 -9.21 7.72 -25.00
C SER A 60 -10.06 8.57 -24.05
N SER A 61 -10.69 7.97 -23.03
CA SER A 61 -11.26 8.74 -21.92
C SER A 61 -10.14 9.25 -20.99
N ARG A 62 -10.43 10.30 -20.21
CA ARG A 62 -9.52 10.66 -19.11
C ARG A 62 -9.41 9.50 -18.12
N PRO A 63 -8.23 9.26 -17.51
CA PRO A 63 -8.08 8.22 -16.50
C PRO A 63 -9.05 8.46 -15.34
N SER A 64 -9.87 7.46 -15.03
CA SER A 64 -10.79 7.53 -13.90
C SER A 64 -10.13 7.14 -12.57
N LEU A 65 -8.96 6.49 -12.63
CA LEU A 65 -8.11 6.19 -11.50
C LEU A 65 -6.64 6.26 -11.93
N VAL A 66 -5.84 6.97 -11.14
CA VAL A 66 -4.39 7.09 -11.28
C VAL A 66 -3.75 6.68 -9.96
N ILE A 67 -2.85 5.71 -10.00
CA ILE A 67 -2.06 5.28 -8.85
C ILE A 67 -0.59 5.43 -9.21
N SER A 68 0.16 6.16 -8.39
CA SER A 68 1.60 6.33 -8.55
C SER A 68 2.30 5.94 -7.27
N GLY A 69 3.45 5.28 -7.39
CA GLY A 69 4.28 4.92 -6.25
C GLY A 69 5.75 5.11 -6.56
N LYS A 70 6.51 5.55 -5.57
CA LYS A 70 7.96 5.66 -5.63
C LYS A 70 8.57 5.17 -4.32
N TYR A 71 9.61 4.37 -4.46
CA TYR A 71 10.51 3.97 -3.38
C TYR A 71 11.92 4.43 -3.74
N ASP A 72 12.57 5.17 -2.85
CA ASP A 72 13.88 5.75 -3.09
C ASP A 72 14.82 5.50 -1.91
N ARG A 73 15.89 4.74 -2.14
CA ARG A 73 16.86 4.34 -1.13
C ARG A 73 17.96 5.38 -1.07
N SER A 74 17.92 6.25 -0.07
CA SER A 74 18.79 7.43 0.03
C SER A 74 20.21 7.10 0.49
N SER A 75 20.37 6.26 1.51
CA SER A 75 21.68 5.86 2.05
C SER A 75 21.58 4.60 2.89
N GLY A 76 22.49 3.65 2.68
CA GLY A 76 22.51 2.37 3.38
C GLY A 76 21.19 1.61 3.22
N ARG A 77 20.50 1.39 4.35
CA ARG A 77 19.19 0.72 4.41
C ARG A 77 18.02 1.70 4.66
N ASN A 78 18.26 3.01 4.59
CA ASN A 78 17.23 4.03 4.69
C ASN A 78 16.56 4.24 3.33
N ALA A 79 15.24 4.45 3.35
CA ALA A 79 14.49 4.77 2.14
C ALA A 79 13.34 5.74 2.41
N ALA A 80 12.92 6.44 1.37
CA ALA A 80 11.68 7.20 1.32
C ALA A 80 10.66 6.45 0.47
N LEU A 81 9.40 6.50 0.89
CA LEU A 81 8.28 5.97 0.12
C LEU A 81 7.26 7.08 -0.11
N ALA A 82 6.70 7.10 -1.31
CA ALA A 82 5.58 7.94 -1.68
C ALA A 82 4.58 7.10 -2.47
N PHE A 83 3.31 7.27 -2.18
CA PHE A 83 2.21 6.63 -2.87
C PHE A 83 1.08 7.64 -3.00
N THR A 84 0.51 7.76 -4.19
CA THR A 84 -0.61 8.65 -4.46
C THR A 84 -1.66 7.92 -5.27
N MET A 85 -2.91 8.06 -4.88
CA MET A 85 -4.07 7.56 -5.60
C MET A 85 -5.03 8.72 -5.85
N LYS A 86 -5.44 8.90 -7.09
CA LYS A 86 -6.36 9.96 -7.53
C LYS A 86 -7.49 9.33 -8.34
N THR A 87 -8.73 9.73 -8.09
CA THR A 87 -9.89 9.32 -8.90
C THR A 87 -10.39 10.47 -9.77
N GLU A 88 -11.25 10.15 -10.74
CA GLU A 88 -11.88 11.12 -11.66
C GLU A 88 -12.65 12.23 -10.94
N GLU A 89 -13.39 11.87 -9.90
CA GLU A 89 -14.40 12.71 -9.24
C GLU A 89 -13.92 13.25 -7.88
N GLY A 90 -12.69 12.92 -7.47
CA GLY A 90 -12.15 13.18 -6.13
C GLY A 90 -12.64 12.14 -5.12
N PRO A 91 -11.75 11.31 -4.57
CA PRO A 91 -10.83 11.72 -3.50
C PRO A 91 -9.38 11.31 -3.78
N VAL A 92 -8.44 12.01 -3.13
CA VAL A 92 -7.01 11.71 -3.21
C VAL A 92 -6.58 11.03 -1.92
N VAL A 93 -5.79 9.96 -2.06
CA VAL A 93 -5.03 9.37 -0.96
C VAL A 93 -3.55 9.58 -1.26
N GLU A 94 -2.84 10.22 -0.35
CA GLU A 94 -1.39 10.40 -0.42
C GLU A 94 -0.77 9.76 0.82
N ILE A 95 0.22 8.90 0.61
CA ILE A 95 1.01 8.30 1.68
C ILE A 95 2.45 8.67 1.41
N SER A 96 3.09 9.27 2.40
CA SER A 96 4.51 9.62 2.34
C SER A 96 5.17 9.11 3.60
N GLY A 97 6.36 8.54 3.48
CA GLY A 97 7.02 7.97 4.64
C GLY A 97 8.49 7.70 4.45
N SER A 98 9.09 7.20 5.51
CA SER A 98 10.47 6.77 5.59
C SER A 98 10.54 5.36 6.13
N VAL A 99 11.53 4.62 5.65
CA VAL A 99 11.91 3.30 6.13
C VAL A 99 13.32 3.44 6.66
N ILE A 100 13.54 3.02 7.90
CA ILE A 100 14.86 2.98 8.53
C ILE A 100 15.08 1.58 9.12
N PRO A 101 16.33 1.12 9.22
CA PRO A 101 16.67 -0.06 10.00
C PRO A 101 16.27 0.13 11.46
N GLU A 102 15.76 -0.94 12.05
CA GLU A 102 15.42 -0.99 13.47
C GLU A 102 16.25 -2.11 14.11
N HIS A 103 17.12 -1.76 15.06
CA HIS A 103 18.11 -2.66 15.66
C HIS A 103 18.08 -2.50 17.18
N HIS A 104 17.20 -3.26 17.83
CA HIS A 104 17.12 -3.36 19.29
C HIS A 104 16.83 -4.82 19.69
N PRO A 105 17.09 -5.22 20.95
CA PRO A 105 17.00 -6.62 21.37
C PRO A 105 15.65 -7.29 21.09
N GLU A 106 14.57 -6.50 21.08
CA GLU A 106 13.20 -6.99 20.88
C GLU A 106 12.78 -7.02 19.40
N CYS A 107 13.50 -6.33 18.52
CA CYS A 107 13.19 -6.30 17.10
C CYS A 107 14.41 -5.91 16.24
N ASN A 108 14.76 -6.81 15.33
CA ASN A 108 15.80 -6.64 14.33
C ASN A 108 15.16 -6.68 12.94
N GLY A 109 14.98 -5.52 12.33
CA GLY A 109 14.32 -5.41 11.04
C GLY A 109 14.18 -3.97 10.57
N LEU A 110 12.96 -3.54 10.30
CA LEU A 110 12.65 -2.24 9.70
C LEU A 110 11.61 -1.49 10.51
N LYS A 111 11.79 -0.18 10.61
CA LYS A 111 10.78 0.75 11.10
C LYS A 111 10.33 1.65 9.96
N ILE A 112 9.02 1.79 9.84
CA ILE A 112 8.34 2.58 8.83
C ILE A 112 7.57 3.68 9.55
N SER A 113 7.84 4.93 9.18
CA SER A 113 7.09 6.09 9.66
C SER A 113 6.47 6.77 8.45
N ALA A 114 5.14 6.85 8.41
CA ALA A 114 4.40 7.41 7.28
C ALA A 114 3.25 8.31 7.72
N VAL A 115 2.91 9.27 6.88
CA VAL A 115 1.70 10.09 7.00
C VAL A 115 0.82 9.76 5.81
N ALA A 116 -0.40 9.33 6.09
CA ALA A 116 -1.44 9.13 5.10
C ALA A 116 -2.44 10.29 5.16
N ARG A 117 -2.64 10.98 4.05
CA ARG A 117 -3.65 12.04 3.89
C ARG A 117 -4.73 11.53 2.95
N SER A 118 -5.98 11.56 3.40
CA SER A 118 -7.14 11.25 2.58
C SER A 118 -8.18 12.34 2.71
N SER A 119 -8.75 12.78 1.60
CA SER A 119 -9.87 13.71 1.62
C SER A 119 -11.18 13.10 2.15
N ILE A 120 -11.27 11.77 2.30
CA ILE A 120 -12.47 11.09 2.83
C ILE A 120 -12.35 10.87 4.34
N ILE A 121 -11.25 10.27 4.78
CA ILE A 121 -11.11 9.78 6.16
C ILE A 121 -10.23 10.69 7.03
N GLY A 122 -9.59 11.70 6.43
CA GLY A 122 -8.68 12.62 7.09
C GLY A 122 -7.22 12.15 7.03
N SER A 123 -6.40 12.74 7.90
CA SER A 123 -4.96 12.47 7.99
C SER A 123 -4.63 11.52 9.14
N TYR A 124 -3.66 10.64 8.91
CA TYR A 124 -3.22 9.62 9.85
C TYR A 124 -1.70 9.56 9.90
N ASP A 125 -1.18 9.47 11.12
CA ASP A 125 0.20 9.05 11.35
C ASP A 125 0.23 7.52 11.48
N ILE A 126 1.11 6.89 10.71
CA ILE A 126 1.28 5.44 10.63
C ILE A 126 2.73 5.15 11.05
N SER A 127 2.89 4.32 12.08
CA SER A 127 4.18 3.77 12.47
C SER A 127 4.09 2.25 12.39
N SER A 128 5.02 1.61 11.69
CA SER A 128 5.09 0.15 11.63
C SER A 128 6.49 -0.35 11.92
N GLU A 129 6.59 -1.47 12.62
CA GLU A 129 7.81 -2.20 12.89
C GLU A 129 7.66 -3.59 12.29
N LEU A 130 8.59 -3.97 11.42
CA LEU A 130 8.71 -5.30 10.84
C LEU A 130 9.96 -5.96 11.43
N CYS A 131 9.75 -7.00 12.22
CA CYS A 131 10.76 -7.62 13.06
C CYS A 131 11.01 -9.07 12.62
N ALA A 132 12.27 -9.48 12.56
CA ALA A 132 12.62 -10.87 12.32
C ALA A 132 12.19 -11.77 13.51
N PRO A 133 11.76 -13.03 13.27
CA PRO A 133 11.68 -13.68 11.96
C PRO A 133 10.40 -13.34 11.18
N ALA A 134 9.29 -12.99 11.85
CA ALA A 134 8.01 -12.72 11.18
C ALA A 134 7.01 -12.03 12.12
N PHE A 135 7.35 -10.89 12.70
CA PHE A 135 6.43 -10.12 13.55
C PHE A 135 6.26 -8.70 13.02
N MET A 136 5.02 -8.23 12.92
CA MET A 136 4.66 -6.89 12.49
C MET A 136 3.88 -6.20 13.60
N ARG A 137 4.30 -4.99 13.95
CA ARG A 137 3.51 -4.04 14.74
C ARG A 137 3.15 -2.87 13.84
N MET A 138 1.91 -2.42 13.90
CA MET A 138 1.44 -1.24 13.19
C MET A 138 0.64 -0.39 14.16
N SER A 139 0.87 0.91 14.17
CA SER A 139 0.14 1.89 14.96
C SER A 139 -0.38 2.97 14.01
N MET A 140 -1.66 3.29 14.12
CA MET A 140 -2.34 4.29 13.30
C MET A 140 -3.06 5.27 14.21
N LYS A 141 -2.74 6.55 14.07
CA LYS A 141 -3.36 7.63 14.83
C LYS A 141 -3.97 8.64 13.88
N LYS A 142 -5.28 8.90 14.01
CA LYS A 142 -5.94 9.97 13.27
C LYS A 142 -5.52 11.32 13.85
N HIS A 143 -5.17 12.28 12.99
CA HIS A 143 -4.86 13.65 13.41
C HIS A 143 -6.03 14.26 14.20
N GLY A 144 -5.72 14.87 15.36
CA GLY A 144 -6.73 15.40 16.28
C GLY A 144 -7.47 14.36 17.12
N SER A 145 -7.10 13.08 17.05
CA SER A 145 -7.63 12.03 17.92
C SER A 145 -6.66 11.69 19.04
N ASP A 146 -7.19 11.51 20.25
CA ASP A 146 -6.45 10.98 21.40
C ASP A 146 -6.36 9.44 21.38
N LYS A 147 -6.76 8.80 20.28
CA LYS A 147 -6.87 7.35 20.13
C LYS A 147 -5.88 6.86 19.08
N THR A 148 -5.07 5.90 19.49
CA THR A 148 -4.14 5.19 18.61
C THR A 148 -4.62 3.75 18.46
N TYR A 149 -4.81 3.31 17.23
CA TYR A 149 -5.13 1.92 16.91
C TYR A 149 -3.84 1.16 16.68
N MET A 150 -3.70 0.01 17.31
CA MET A 150 -2.52 -0.84 17.19
C MET A 150 -2.93 -2.19 16.64
N THR A 151 -2.12 -2.72 15.74
CA THR A 151 -2.27 -4.05 15.17
C THR A 151 -0.96 -4.79 15.33
N ARG A 152 -0.99 -5.99 15.89
CA ARG A 152 0.17 -6.88 16.03
C ARG A 152 -0.15 -8.19 15.32
N VAL A 153 0.75 -8.62 14.43
CA VAL A 153 0.58 -9.84 13.65
C VAL A 153 1.90 -10.59 13.57
N GLY A 154 1.88 -11.88 13.86
CA GLY A 154 2.96 -12.79 13.51
C GLY A 154 3.59 -13.53 14.69
N LEU A 155 4.82 -13.98 14.51
CA LEU A 155 5.53 -14.85 15.43
C LEU A 155 6.27 -14.05 16.51
N GLN A 156 5.66 -13.94 17.68
CA GLN A 156 6.31 -13.42 18.88
C GLN A 156 7.24 -14.50 19.47
N ALA A 157 8.55 -14.33 19.28
CA ALA A 157 9.61 -15.18 19.83
C ALA A 157 9.44 -16.69 19.53
N ILE A 158 9.50 -17.06 18.24
CA ILE A 158 9.54 -18.44 17.65
C ILE A 158 8.36 -19.38 18.04
N LYS A 159 7.64 -19.16 19.14
CA LYS A 159 6.71 -20.12 19.75
C LYS A 159 5.28 -19.60 19.91
N ASN A 160 5.02 -18.32 19.61
CA ASN A 160 3.68 -17.75 19.73
C ASN A 160 3.28 -17.05 18.44
N ILE A 161 2.13 -17.41 17.87
CA ILE A 161 1.47 -16.61 16.85
C ILE A 161 0.52 -15.65 17.55
N GLU A 162 0.68 -14.35 17.28
CA GLU A 162 -0.20 -13.29 17.76
C GLU A 162 -0.92 -12.65 16.57
N LEU A 163 -2.22 -12.45 16.71
CA LEU A 163 -3.01 -11.53 15.92
C LEU A 163 -3.84 -10.70 16.89
N SER A 164 -3.49 -9.44 17.09
CA SER A 164 -4.22 -8.56 17.99
C SER A 164 -4.50 -7.20 17.35
N VAL A 165 -5.68 -6.68 17.64
CA VAL A 165 -6.07 -5.30 17.36
C VAL A 165 -6.45 -4.66 18.68
N SER A 166 -5.78 -3.57 19.03
CA SER A 166 -6.05 -2.83 20.25
C SER A 166 -6.18 -1.36 19.97
N LYS A 167 -6.73 -0.67 20.95
CA LYS A 167 -6.92 0.77 20.95
C LYS A 167 -6.29 1.31 22.22
N LYS A 168 -5.35 2.22 22.06
CA LYS A 168 -4.70 2.94 23.15
C LYS A 168 -5.27 4.35 23.24
N ASP A 169 -5.71 4.75 24.42
CA ASP A 169 -6.05 6.13 24.73
C ASP A 169 -4.78 6.84 25.26
N GLU A 170 -4.41 7.98 24.67
CA GLU A 170 -3.18 8.67 25.04
C GLU A 170 -3.25 9.32 26.42
N ARG A 171 -4.44 9.68 26.89
CA ARG A 171 -4.61 10.36 28.19
C ARG A 171 -4.54 9.39 29.35
N SER A 172 -5.22 8.25 29.23
CA SER A 172 -5.19 7.22 30.27
C SER A 172 -4.02 6.24 30.12
N GLN A 173 -3.34 6.24 28.98
CA GLN A 173 -2.37 5.22 28.56
C GLN A 173 -2.95 3.79 28.54
N GLU A 174 -4.27 3.64 28.69
CA GLU A 174 -4.94 2.35 28.77
C GLU A 174 -5.04 1.75 27.36
N GLU A 175 -4.47 0.55 27.20
CA GLU A 175 -4.62 -0.24 25.99
C GLU A 175 -5.79 -1.22 26.16
N ARG A 176 -6.81 -1.09 25.30
CA ARG A 176 -7.96 -2.00 25.26
C ARG A 176 -7.93 -2.85 24.00
N HIS A 177 -7.94 -4.16 24.15
CA HIS A 177 -8.03 -5.09 23.02
C HIS A 177 -9.44 -5.05 22.43
N VAL A 178 -9.50 -4.79 21.13
CA VAL A 178 -10.73 -4.89 20.32
C VAL A 178 -10.91 -6.34 19.87
N SER A 179 -9.81 -6.99 19.49
CA SER A 179 -9.79 -8.41 19.13
C SER A 179 -8.40 -8.99 19.39
N MET A 180 -8.34 -10.24 19.82
CA MET A 180 -7.07 -10.94 20.05
C MET A 180 -7.24 -12.44 19.77
N MET A 181 -6.26 -12.99 19.06
CA MET A 181 -6.01 -14.41 18.92
C MET A 181 -4.54 -14.67 19.24
N ARG A 182 -4.28 -15.66 20.09
CA ARG A 182 -2.93 -16.12 20.42
C ARG A 182 -2.89 -17.63 20.39
N MET A 183 -1.94 -18.19 19.66
CA MET A 183 -1.70 -19.63 19.58
C MET A 183 -0.26 -19.93 19.99
N LYS A 184 -0.08 -20.88 20.90
CA LYS A 184 1.23 -21.48 21.18
C LYS A 184 1.48 -22.60 20.17
N LEU A 185 2.66 -22.58 19.56
CA LEU A 185 3.16 -23.69 18.74
C LEU A 185 3.84 -24.73 19.63
#